data_AF-A0A351UTU7-F1
#
_entry.id   AF-A0A351UTU7-F1
#
_cell.length_a   1.000
_cell.length_b   1.000
_cell.length_c   1.000
_cell.angle_alpha   90.00
_cell.angle_beta   90.00
_cell.angle_gamma   90.00
#
_symmetry.space_group_name_H-M   'P 1'
#
loop_
_entity.id
_entity.type
_entity.pdbx_description
1 polymer ?
#
loop_
_entity_poly.entity_id
_entity_poly.type
_entity_poly.pdbx_seq_one_letter_code
_entity_poly.pdbx_strand_id
1 'polypeptide(L)'
;ILERRIAKTTKTARMDKSAAKELALLERIKAHLEEGKLAKSFTTDDEDEQLWLNGYNLLTYKPVIFAANVKEDELADDGAGNAGVQAVREFAASEDSEVFVVCAEIEQEIAEL
;
A
#
# COMPACT_ATOMS: atom_id res chain seq x y z
N ILE A 1 13.68 -4.87 -3.92
CA ILE A 1 13.16 -5.75 -5.00
C ILE A 1 13.35 -5.12 -6.37
N LEU A 2 12.89 -3.87 -6.52
CA LEU A 2 12.88 -3.14 -7.78
C LEU A 2 14.27 -2.95 -8.41
N GLU A 3 15.24 -2.41 -7.65
CA GLU A 3 16.65 -2.26 -8.09
C GLU A 3 17.25 -3.55 -8.65
N ARG A 4 17.01 -4.67 -7.96
CA ARG A 4 17.49 -5.98 -8.38
C ARG A 4 16.83 -6.43 -9.69
N ARG A 5 15.56 -6.10 -9.93
CA ARG A 5 14.88 -6.38 -11.21
C ARG A 5 15.41 -5.48 -12.31
N ILE A 6 15.50 -4.17 -12.07
CA ILE A 6 16.06 -3.18 -13.01
C ILE A 6 17.44 -3.65 -13.49
N ALA A 7 18.35 -4.00 -12.58
CA ALA A 7 19.70 -4.45 -12.93
C ALA A 7 19.72 -5.73 -13.80
N LYS A 8 18.75 -6.64 -13.61
CA LYS A 8 18.60 -7.86 -14.42
C LYS A 8 18.01 -7.54 -15.79
N THR A 9 16.88 -6.82 -15.81
CA THR A 9 16.13 -6.49 -17.03
C THR A 9 16.93 -5.58 -17.97
N THR A 10 17.77 -4.67 -17.43
CA THR A 10 18.66 -3.79 -18.22
C THR A 10 19.53 -4.55 -19.21
N LYS A 11 20.03 -5.74 -18.84
CA LYS A 11 20.88 -6.54 -19.72
C LYS A 11 20.09 -7.11 -20.90
N THR A 12 18.89 -7.62 -20.62
CA THR A 12 18.02 -8.26 -21.61
C THR A 12 17.33 -7.24 -22.53
N ALA A 13 17.00 -6.06 -22.00
CA ALA A 13 16.33 -4.97 -22.72
C ALA A 13 17.07 -4.48 -23.98
N ARG A 14 18.39 -4.71 -24.05
CA ARG A 14 19.20 -4.35 -25.24
C ARG A 14 18.83 -5.14 -26.50
N MET A 15 18.29 -6.34 -26.32
CA MET A 15 18.03 -7.28 -27.41
C MET A 15 16.54 -7.66 -27.52
N ASP A 16 15.74 -7.36 -26.49
CA ASP A 16 14.34 -7.76 -26.40
C ASP A 16 13.43 -6.54 -26.12
N LYS A 17 12.44 -6.32 -27.00
CA LYS A 17 11.50 -5.20 -26.91
C LYS A 17 10.57 -5.28 -25.71
N SER A 18 10.17 -6.49 -25.30
CA SER A 18 9.34 -6.71 -24.12
C SER A 18 10.12 -6.39 -22.85
N ALA A 19 11.38 -6.83 -22.75
CA ALA A 19 12.26 -6.47 -21.63
C ALA A 19 12.56 -4.96 -21.59
N ALA A 20 12.65 -4.29 -22.74
CA ALA A 20 12.79 -2.83 -22.78
C ALA A 20 11.54 -2.11 -22.25
N LYS A 21 10.34 -2.61 -22.59
CA LYS A 21 9.06 -2.11 -22.06
C LYS A 21 8.97 -2.33 -20.54
N GLU A 22 9.32 -3.53 -20.06
CA GLU A 22 9.36 -3.84 -18.62
C GLU A 22 10.33 -2.92 -17.87
N LEU A 23 11.52 -2.66 -18.43
CA LEU A 23 12.51 -1.77 -17.83
C LEU A 23 11.97 -0.35 -17.66
N ALA A 24 11.30 0.20 -18.67
CA ALA A 24 10.70 1.52 -18.61
C ALA A 24 9.61 1.61 -17.53
N LEU A 25 8.80 0.56 -17.37
CA LEU A 25 7.84 0.46 -16.26
C LEU A 25 8.56 0.45 -14.90
N LEU A 26 9.59 -0.39 -14.74
CA LEU A 26 10.34 -0.51 -13.49
C LEU A 26 10.97 0.82 -13.05
N GLU A 27 11.48 1.61 -14.01
CA GLU A 27 12.03 2.94 -13.76
C GLU A 27 10.95 3.95 -13.34
N ARG A 28 9.78 3.93 -13.99
CA ARG A 28 8.62 4.75 -13.59
C ARG A 28 8.13 4.42 -12.18
N ILE A 29 7.99 3.13 -11.86
CA ILE A 29 7.61 2.68 -10.51
C ILE A 29 8.67 3.13 -9.49
N LYS A 30 9.96 3.06 -9.85
CA LYS A 30 11.04 3.48 -8.96
C LYS A 30 10.91 4.96 -8.61
N ALA A 31 10.77 5.82 -9.62
CA ALA A 31 10.60 7.26 -9.42
C ALA A 31 9.37 7.56 -8.55
N HIS A 32 8.24 6.90 -8.82
CA HIS A 32 7.01 7.05 -8.01
C HIS A 32 7.23 6.71 -6.53
N LEU A 33 7.93 5.61 -6.24
CA LEU A 33 8.27 5.22 -4.87
C LEU A 33 9.29 6.16 -4.21
N GLU A 34 10.24 6.70 -4.97
CA GLU A 34 11.24 7.67 -4.47
C GLU A 34 10.61 9.03 -4.15
N GLU A 35 9.46 9.37 -4.75
CA GLU A 35 8.62 10.51 -4.37
C GLU A 35 7.81 10.26 -3.08
N GLY A 36 7.97 9.09 -2.44
CA GLY A 36 7.27 8.72 -1.21
C GLY A 36 5.83 8.24 -1.42
N LYS A 37 5.39 8.06 -2.68
CA LYS A 37 4.05 7.57 -3.00
C LYS A 37 4.02 6.04 -2.92
N LEU A 38 2.91 5.49 -2.42
CA LEU A 38 2.72 4.04 -2.37
C LEU A 38 2.55 3.43 -3.78
N ALA A 39 2.98 2.19 -3.99
CA ALA A 39 2.82 1.53 -5.29
C ALA A 39 1.34 1.35 -5.67
N LYS A 40 0.43 1.24 -4.69
CA LYS A 40 -1.02 1.11 -4.95
C LYS A 40 -1.62 2.35 -5.65
N SER A 41 -1.00 3.52 -5.53
CA SER A 41 -1.42 4.74 -6.23
C SER A 41 -0.79 4.91 -7.61
N PHE A 42 0.06 3.97 -8.04
CA PHE A 42 0.59 3.96 -9.40
C PHE A 42 -0.44 3.37 -10.37
N THR A 43 -0.76 4.11 -11.44
CA THR A 43 -1.72 3.69 -12.46
C THR A 43 -1.06 3.50 -13.82
N THR A 44 -1.54 2.52 -14.58
CA THR A 44 -1.20 2.32 -15.98
C THR A 44 -2.37 1.65 -16.70
N ASP A 45 -2.63 2.07 -17.93
CA ASP A 45 -3.70 1.53 -18.78
C ASP A 45 -3.21 0.37 -19.67
N ASP A 46 -1.91 0.05 -19.61
CA ASP A 46 -1.31 -1.02 -20.40
C ASP A 46 -1.44 -2.37 -19.69
N GLU A 47 -2.10 -3.34 -20.34
CA GLU A 47 -2.39 -4.66 -19.76
C GLU A 47 -1.13 -5.46 -19.39
N ASP A 48 -0.06 -5.38 -20.20
CA ASP A 48 1.21 -6.05 -19.87
C ASP A 48 1.84 -5.42 -18.63
N GLU A 49 1.81 -4.09 -18.53
CA GLU A 49 2.34 -3.37 -17.37
C GLU A 49 1.57 -3.73 -16.09
N GLN A 50 0.24 -3.85 -16.17
CA GLN A 50 -0.58 -4.29 -15.04
C GLN A 50 -0.24 -5.72 -14.60
N LEU A 51 -0.07 -6.64 -15.56
CA LEU A 51 0.33 -8.02 -15.28
C LEU A 51 1.69 -8.08 -14.57
N TRP A 52 2.67 -7.30 -15.03
CA TRP A 52 3.98 -7.22 -14.38
C TRP A 52 3.92 -6.60 -12.99
N LEU A 53 3.20 -5.48 -12.84
CA LEU A 53 3.04 -4.79 -11.56
C LEU A 53 2.43 -5.73 -10.50
N ASN A 54 1.35 -6.43 -10.85
CA ASN A 54 0.73 -7.45 -10.00
C ASN A 54 1.71 -8.59 -9.66
N GLY A 55 2.52 -9.03 -10.63
CA GLY A 55 3.53 -10.08 -10.44
C GLY A 55 4.74 -9.68 -9.59
N TYR A 56 4.99 -8.39 -9.39
CA TYR A 56 6.13 -7.92 -8.60
C TYR A 56 5.96 -8.11 -7.10
N ASN A 57 4.72 -8.29 -6.62
CA ASN A 57 4.40 -8.49 -5.20
C ASN A 57 5.02 -7.40 -4.32
N LEU A 58 4.88 -6.13 -4.72
CA LEU A 58 5.35 -5.00 -3.93
C LEU A 58 4.51 -4.89 -2.65
N LEU A 59 5.17 -4.65 -1.52
CA LEU A 59 4.48 -4.51 -0.23
C LEU A 59 3.51 -3.32 -0.24
N THR A 60 3.97 -2.18 -0.77
CA THR A 60 3.19 -0.94 -0.86
C THR A 60 2.10 -0.94 -1.94
N TYR A 61 1.94 -2.05 -2.68
CA TYR A 61 0.85 -2.25 -3.63
C TYR A 61 -0.36 -2.94 -2.99
N LYS A 62 -0.15 -3.63 -1.87
CA LYS A 62 -1.23 -4.36 -1.18
C LYS A 62 -2.23 -3.35 -0.58
N PRO A 63 -3.53 -3.70 -0.54
CA PRO A 63 -4.53 -2.95 0.24
C PRO A 63 -4.12 -2.87 1.71
N VAL A 64 -4.40 -1.73 2.34
CA VAL A 64 -4.07 -1.45 3.75
C VAL A 64 -5.32 -0.94 4.46
N ILE A 65 -5.57 -1.49 5.65
CA ILE A 65 -6.58 -1.02 6.61
C ILE A 65 -5.84 -0.58 7.88
N PHE A 66 -6.21 0.58 8.42
CA PHE A 66 -5.70 1.08 9.69
C PHE A 66 -6.60 0.62 10.83
N ALA A 67 -6.07 -0.21 11.73
CA ALA A 67 -6.74 -0.53 12.98
C ALA A 67 -6.40 0.54 14.04
N ALA A 68 -7.33 1.45 14.32
CA ALA A 68 -7.17 2.51 15.30
C ALA A 68 -7.57 1.98 16.69
N ASN A 69 -6.58 1.66 17.51
CA ASN A 69 -6.82 1.14 18.85
C ASN A 69 -7.16 2.27 19.83
N VAL A 70 -8.31 2.18 20.49
CA VAL A 70 -8.84 3.17 21.43
C VAL A 70 -9.18 2.52 22.77
N LYS A 71 -9.48 3.36 23.78
CA LYS A 71 -10.01 2.87 25.05
C LYS A 71 -11.47 2.45 24.91
N GLU A 72 -11.95 1.63 25.85
CA GLU A 72 -13.32 1.13 25.87
C GLU A 72 -14.37 2.26 25.81
N ASP A 73 -14.17 3.33 26.58
CA ASP A 73 -15.09 4.47 26.64
C ASP A 73 -15.19 5.25 25.32
N GLU A 74 -14.15 5.18 24.50
CA GLU A 74 -14.06 5.80 23.18
C GLU A 74 -14.57 4.91 22.05
N LEU A 75 -14.79 3.61 22.31
CA LEU A 75 -15.31 2.68 21.30
C LEU A 75 -16.79 2.95 20.99
N ALA A 76 -17.56 3.40 21.99
CA ALA A 76 -19.00 3.56 21.91
C ALA A 76 -19.47 4.56 20.82
N ASP A 77 -18.63 5.54 20.48
CA ASP A 77 -18.87 6.52 19.43
C ASP A 77 -17.95 6.36 18.21
N ASP A 78 -17.35 5.17 18.03
CA ASP A 78 -16.39 4.88 16.94
C ASP A 78 -15.19 5.85 16.94
N GLY A 79 -14.75 6.26 18.13
CA GLY A 79 -13.68 7.21 18.35
C GLY A 79 -13.97 8.61 17.80
N ALA A 80 -15.23 8.98 17.58
CA ALA A 80 -15.61 10.25 16.95
C ALA A 80 -15.07 11.46 17.75
N GLY A 81 -15.09 11.39 19.08
CA GLY A 81 -14.51 12.41 19.96
C GLY A 81 -12.97 12.39 20.08
N ASN A 82 -12.29 11.34 19.60
CA ASN A 82 -10.86 11.16 19.79
C ASN A 82 -10.05 11.81 18.65
N ALA A 83 -9.25 12.84 18.99
CA ALA A 83 -8.44 13.57 18.03
C ALA A 83 -7.40 12.69 17.28
N GLY A 84 -6.90 11.62 17.93
CA GLY A 84 -6.00 10.65 17.30
C GLY A 84 -6.70 9.81 16.23
N VAL A 85 -7.93 9.35 16.49
CA VAL A 85 -8.75 8.64 15.49
C VAL A 85 -9.04 9.55 14.29
N GLN A 86 -9.37 10.81 14.52
CA GLN A 86 -9.60 11.76 13.42
C GLN A 86 -8.36 11.97 12.56
N ALA A 87 -7.18 12.12 13.17
CA ALA A 87 -5.91 12.24 12.44
C ALA A 87 -5.59 10.98 11.61
N VAL A 88 -5.86 9.78 12.15
CA VAL A 88 -5.68 8.52 11.42
C VAL A 88 -6.65 8.43 10.23
N ARG A 89 -7.91 8.83 10.40
CA ARG A 89 -8.91 8.87 9.30
C ARG A 89 -8.50 9.83 8.19
N GLU A 90 -8.00 11.01 8.53
CA GLU A 90 -7.51 11.98 7.54
C GLU A 90 -6.33 11.43 6.74
N PHE A 91 -5.34 10.84 7.44
CA PHE A 91 -4.19 10.23 6.79
C PHE A 91 -4.58 9.04 5.91
N ALA A 92 -5.40 8.12 6.41
CA ALA A 92 -5.86 6.96 5.66
C ALA A 92 -6.63 7.36 4.40
N ALA A 93 -7.46 8.40 4.48
CA ALA A 93 -8.18 8.94 3.32
C ALA A 93 -7.22 9.50 2.26
N SER A 94 -6.13 10.16 2.64
CA SER A 94 -5.12 10.66 1.69
C SER A 94 -4.41 9.54 0.93
N GLU A 95 -4.35 8.34 1.50
CA GLU A 95 -3.71 7.17 0.92
C GLU A 95 -4.72 6.19 0.31
N ASP A 96 -6.02 6.49 0.24
CA ASP A 96 -7.07 5.53 -0.19
C ASP A 96 -7.03 4.22 0.63
N SER A 97 -7.17 4.37 1.95
CA SER A 97 -7.15 3.30 2.93
C SER A 97 -8.31 3.46 3.92
N GLU A 98 -8.86 2.33 4.37
CA GLU A 98 -9.93 2.31 5.36
C GLU A 98 -9.39 2.37 6.79
N VAL A 99 -10.22 2.86 7.71
CA VAL A 99 -9.94 2.86 9.15
C VAL A 99 -11.01 2.07 9.87
N PHE A 100 -10.57 1.18 10.75
CA PHE A 100 -11.40 0.40 11.64
C PHE A 100 -11.00 0.70 13.09
N VAL A 101 -11.93 1.20 13.90
CA VAL A 101 -11.67 1.48 15.31
C VAL A 101 -11.90 0.21 16.12
N VAL A 102 -10.98 -0.09 17.02
CA VAL A 102 -11.01 -1.29 17.85
C VAL A 102 -10.61 -0.96 19.27
N CYS A 103 -11.11 -1.74 20.24
CA CYS A 103 -10.54 -1.77 21.58
C CYS A 103 -9.89 -3.14 21.79
N ALA A 104 -8.57 -3.21 21.65
CA ALA A 104 -7.84 -4.47 21.72
C ALA A 104 -8.00 -5.20 23.07
N GLU A 105 -8.25 -4.46 24.16
CA GLU A 105 -8.49 -5.02 25.49
C GLU A 105 -9.82 -5.79 25.53
N ILE A 106 -10.92 -5.20 25.05
CA ILE A 106 -12.22 -5.88 24.94
C ILE A 106 -12.13 -7.09 24.00
N GLU A 107 -11.47 -6.96 22.85
CA GLU A 107 -11.29 -8.08 21.91
C GLU A 107 -10.53 -9.25 22.54
N GLN A 108 -9.54 -8.96 23.38
CA GLN A 108 -8.82 -9.99 24.13
C GLN A 108 -9.73 -10.67 25.16
N GLU A 109 -10.48 -9.90 25.95
CA GLU A 109 -11.41 -10.45 26.95
C GLU A 109 -12.45 -11.36 26.31
N ILE A 110 -13.00 -10.98 25.14
CA ILE A 110 -13.95 -11.81 24.37
C ILE A 110 -13.29 -13.10 23.89
N ALA A 111 -12.03 -13.06 23.45
CA ALA A 111 -11.32 -14.23 22.93
C ALA A 111 -10.98 -15.28 24.00
N GLU A 112 -10.96 -14.88 25.27
CA GLU A 112 -10.68 -15.76 26.42
C GLU A 112 -11.95 -16.44 26.99
N LEU A 113 -13.15 -16.09 26.51
CA LEU A 113 -14.45 -16.72 26.84
C LEU A 113 -14.74 -17.97 25.99
#